data_AF-A0AA43MA23-F1
#
_entry.id   AF-A0AA43MA23-F1
#
_cell.length_a   1.000
_cell.length_b   1.000
_cell.length_c   1.000
_cell.angle_alpha   90.00
_cell.angle_beta   90.00
_cell.angle_gamma   90.00
#
_symmetry.space_group_name_H-M   'P 1'
#
loop_
_entity.id
_entity.type
_entity.pdbx_description
1 polymer ?
#
loop_
_entity_poly.entity_id
_entity_poly.type
_entity_poly.pdbx_seq_one_letter_code
_entity_poly.pdbx_strand_id
1 'polypeptide(L)' 'MIWDSVGDFFAMGGYALYVWSSFGMCALVLIAELVGISMRHQAIVKRLQYEIRAEKFDQEGMK' A
#
# COMPACT_ATOMS: atom_id res chain seq x y z
N MET A 1 -18.48 -18.44 -30.40
CA MET A 1 -17.59 -17.29 -30.17
C MET A 1 -18.50 -16.11 -29.89
N ILE A 2 -18.71 -15.72 -28.62
CA ILE A 2 -19.69 -14.66 -28.24
C ILE A 2 -19.11 -13.66 -27.23
N TRP A 3 -17.80 -13.76 -26.97
CA TRP A 3 -17.07 -12.94 -26.00
C TRP A 3 -15.69 -12.65 -26.60
N ASP A 4 -15.66 -11.75 -27.57
CA ASP A 4 -14.45 -11.43 -28.36
C ASP A 4 -13.60 -10.32 -27.73
N SER A 5 -14.08 -9.62 -26.68
CA SER A 5 -13.28 -8.56 -26.08
C SER A 5 -13.66 -8.21 -24.64
N VAL A 6 -12.64 -7.91 -23.85
CA VAL A 6 -12.76 -7.23 -22.54
C VAL A 6 -13.48 -5.88 -22.71
N GLY A 7 -13.42 -5.27 -23.90
CA GLY A 7 -14.12 -4.04 -24.25
C GLY A 7 -15.65 -4.16 -24.22
N ASP A 8 -16.22 -5.31 -24.62
CA ASP A 8 -17.67 -5.54 -24.55
C ASP A 8 -18.16 -5.69 -23.10
N PHE A 9 -17.32 -6.21 -22.19
CA PHE A 9 -17.61 -6.26 -20.75
C PHE A 9 -17.80 -4.85 -20.18
N PHE A 10 -16.94 -3.90 -20.56
CA PHE A 10 -17.05 -2.51 -20.12
C PHE A 10 -18.16 -1.73 -20.85
N ALA A 11 -18.48 -2.10 -22.09
CA ALA A 11 -19.49 -1.43 -22.91
C ALA A 11 -20.94 -1.87 -22.63
N MET A 12 -21.19 -2.88 -21.77
CA MET A 12 -22.53 -3.27 -21.29
C MET A 12 -23.13 -2.25 -20.31
N GLY A 13 -23.31 -1.00 -20.75
CA GLY A 13 -24.34 -0.06 -20.27
C GLY A 13 -24.46 0.22 -18.76
N GLY A 14 -23.44 -0.04 -17.93
CA GLY A 14 -23.43 0.25 -16.50
C GLY A 14 -23.31 -0.95 -15.54
N TYR A 15 -23.43 -2.21 -16.01
CA TYR A 15 -23.29 -3.39 -15.14
C TYR A 15 -21.85 -3.68 -14.72
N ALA A 16 -20.87 -3.37 -15.57
CA ALA A 16 -19.46 -3.53 -15.22
C ALA A 16 -19.08 -2.71 -13.99
N LEU A 17 -19.58 -1.47 -13.86
CA LEU A 17 -19.28 -0.61 -12.71
C LEU A 17 -19.77 -1.22 -11.39
N TYR A 18 -20.87 -1.98 -11.39
CA TYR A 18 -21.36 -2.68 -10.20
C TYR A 18 -20.44 -3.83 -9.78
N VAL A 19 -19.98 -4.65 -10.72
CA VAL A 19 -19.08 -5.78 -10.41
C VAL A 19 -17.71 -5.26 -10.02
N TRP A 20 -17.16 -4.35 -10.80
CA TRP A 20 -15.84 -3.77 -10.58
C TRP A 20 -15.78 -2.89 -9.34
N SER A 21 -16.87 -2.28 -8.89
CA SER A 21 -16.85 -1.52 -7.63
C SER A 21 -16.63 -2.41 -6.42
N SER A 22 -17.15 -3.64 -6.38
CA SER A 22 -16.90 -4.57 -5.26
C SER A 22 -15.45 -5.06 -5.23
N PHE A 23 -14.90 -5.45 -6.39
CA PHE A 23 -13.48 -5.79 -6.53
C PHE A 23 -12.57 -4.59 -6.28
N GLY A 24 -12.98 -3.41 -6.76
CA GLY A 24 -12.31 -2.15 -6.53
C GLY A 24 -12.28 -1.80 -5.05
N MET A 25 -13.39 -1.96 -4.33
CA MET A 25 -13.46 -1.72 -2.88
C MET A 25 -12.54 -2.68 -2.11
N CYS A 26 -12.52 -3.96 -2.49
CA CYS A 26 -11.59 -4.94 -1.92
C CYS A 26 -10.13 -4.54 -2.16
N ALA A 27 -9.77 -4.19 -3.40
CA ALA A 27 -8.43 -3.72 -3.73
C ALA A 27 -8.07 -2.43 -2.99
N LEU A 28 -9.02 -1.51 -2.82
CA LEU A 28 -8.84 -0.24 -2.11
C LEU A 28 -8.53 -0.49 -0.62
N VAL A 29 -9.26 -1.41 0.03
CA VAL A 29 -8.98 -1.81 1.42
C VAL A 29 -7.61 -2.45 1.55
N LEU A 30 -7.23 -3.35 0.64
CA LEU A 30 -5.90 -3.96 0.64
C LEU A 30 -4.79 -2.92 0.46
N ILE A 31 -4.96 -1.97 -0.46
CA ILE A 31 -4.00 -0.88 -0.67
C ILE A 31 -3.91 0.00 0.59
N ALA A 32 -5.06 0.34 1.20
CA ALA A 32 -5.09 1.13 2.42
C ALA A 32 -4.34 0.43 3.57
N GLU A 33 -4.54 -0.87 3.75
CA GLU A 33 -3.83 -1.69 4.73
C GLU A 33 -2.32 -1.71 4.46
N LEU A 34 -1.90 -1.94 3.21
CA LEU A 34 -0.50 -1.95 2.80
C LEU A 34 0.20 -0.60 3.03
N VAL A 35 -0.49 0.51 2.71
CA VAL A 35 0.01 1.87 2.96
C VAL A 35 0.11 2.10 4.46
N GLY A 36 -0.91 1.73 5.22
CA GLY A 36 -0.92 1.85 6.68
C GLY A 36 0.24 1.08 7.33
N ILE A 37 0.48 -0.16 6.92
CA ILE A 37 1.60 -0.98 7.38
C ILE A 37 2.94 -0.33 7.02
N SER A 38 3.09 0.14 5.77
CA SER A 38 4.33 0.77 5.31
C SER A 38 4.64 2.05 6.10
N MET A 39 3.63 2.87 6.38
CA MET A 39 3.79 4.08 7.20
C MET A 39 4.22 3.75 8.63
N ARG A 40 3.61 2.73 9.25
CA ARG A 40 3.98 2.27 10.60
C ARG A 40 5.40 1.71 10.63
N HIS A 41 5.78 0.93 9.62
CA HIS A 41 7.12 0.40 9.49
C HIS A 41 8.17 1.52 9.39
N GLN A 42 7.94 2.51 8.53
CA GLN A 42 8.81 3.67 8.37
C GLN A 42 8.97 4.47 9.68
N ALA A 43 7.88 4.62 10.45
CA ALA A 43 7.92 5.32 11.73
C ALA A 43 8.78 4.58 12.78
N ILE A 44 8.64 3.25 12.85
CA ILE A 44 9.43 2.42 13.77
C ILE A 44 10.91 2.42 13.38
N VAL A 45 11.21 2.24 12.09
CA VAL A 45 12.59 2.24 11.58
C VAL A 45 13.28 3.57 11.85
N LYS A 46 12.59 4.70 11.61
CA LYS A 46 13.14 6.03 11.94
C LYS A 46 13.48 6.15 13.42
N ARG A 47 12.61 5.64 14.31
CA ARG A 47 12.84 5.71 15.75
C ARG A 47 14.09 4.93 16.17
N LEU A 48 14.26 3.70 15.67
CA LEU A 48 15.48 2.92 15.92
C LEU A 48 16.74 3.61 15.35
N GLN A 49 16.66 4.22 14.18
CA GLN A 49 17.80 4.92 13.60
C GLN A 49 18.28 6.10 14.45
N TYR A 50 17.38 6.80 15.13
CA TYR A 50 17.76 7.87 16.06
C TYR A 50 18.48 7.34 17.29
N GLU A 51 18.02 6.23 17.88
CA GLU A 51 18.69 5.60 19.04
C GLU A 51 20.08 5.10 18.68
N ILE A 52 20.24 4.38 17.56
CA ILE A 52 21.54 3.89 17.09
C ILE A 52 22.50 5.05 16.81
N ARG A 53 22.00 6.18 16.30
CA ARG A 53 22.84 7.35 16.02
C ARG A 53 23.30 8.04 17.30
N ALA A 54 22.45 8.11 18.32
CA ALA A 54 22.81 8.67 19.63
C ALA A 54 23.89 7.82 20.33
N GLU A 55 23.75 6.49 20.33
CA GLU A 55 24.77 5.58 20.90
C GLU A 55 26.12 5.70 20.19
N LYS A 56 26.13 5.86 18.86
CA LYS A 56 27.37 6.03 18.10
C LYS A 56 28.10 7.33 18.45
N PHE A 57 27.38 8.44 18.63
CA PHE A 57 27.98 9.71 19.02
C PHE A 57 28.59 9.65 20.43
N ASP A 58 27.95 8.95 21.37
CA ASP A 58 28.46 8.79 22.74
C ASP A 58 29.73 7.91 22.79
N GLN A 59 29.77 6.85 21.97
CA GLN A 59 30.97 5.99 21.80
C GLN A 59 32.15 6.70 21.12
N GLU A 60 31.89 7.58 20.14
CA GLU A 60 32.96 8.33 19.45
C GLU A 60 33.51 9.48 20.32
N GLY A 61 32.72 10.07 21.22
CA GLY A 61 33.20 11.09 22.17
C GLY A 61 33.99 10.55 23.36
N MET A 62 33.91 9.24 23.61
CA MET A 62 34.60 8.54 24.71
C MET A 62 35.96 7.92 24.31
N LYS A 63 36.38 8.06 23.03
CA LYS A 63 37.68 7.62 22.51
C LYS A 63 38.59 8.81 22.22
#